data_AF-A0A972N7J7-F1
#
_entry.id   AF-A0A972N7J7-F1
#
_cell.length_a   1.000
_cell.length_b   1.000
_cell.length_c   1.000
_cell.angle_alpha   90.00
_cell.angle_beta   90.00
_cell.angle_gamma   90.00
#
_symmetry.space_group_name_H-M   'P 1'
#
loop_
_entity.id
_entity.type
_entity.pdbx_description
1 polymer ?
#
loop_
_entity_poly.entity_id
_entity_poly.type
_entity_poly.pdbx_seq_one_letter_code
_entity_poly.pdbx_strand_id
1 'polypeptide(L)'
;MRRTLTFFLLVAVLLGAFAFPVNASVRYCSTDPIFNVGGHEVSVVVELAPYEVKDEIMPWNPVVTLLLAPRGTNPYVEDVVGEFPEWAFAWEWHRAHKAGVFVHVPYVPSYEQMRVTVFVDGVQVKQVETTSNYLFFTFPW
;
A
#
# COMPACT_ATOMS: atom_id res chain seq x y z
N MET A 1 22.48 24.94 -56.46
CA MET A 1 21.44 24.98 -55.40
C MET A 1 20.84 23.58 -55.22
N ARG A 2 20.52 23.18 -53.99
CA ARG A 2 19.94 21.88 -53.55
C ARG A 2 20.91 20.71 -53.31
N ARG A 3 21.81 20.76 -52.32
CA ARG A 3 22.35 19.56 -51.63
C ARG A 3 22.96 19.92 -50.27
N THR A 4 22.16 20.43 -49.33
CA THR A 4 22.65 20.65 -47.95
C THR A 4 21.56 20.58 -46.89
N LEU A 5 20.27 20.51 -47.27
CA LEU A 5 19.17 20.59 -46.32
C LEU A 5 18.67 19.23 -45.78
N THR A 6 19.19 18.11 -46.31
CA THR A 6 18.62 16.78 -46.01
C THR A 6 19.39 16.02 -44.92
N PHE A 7 20.58 16.48 -44.53
CA PHE A 7 21.41 15.78 -43.55
C PHE A 7 21.17 16.20 -42.09
N PHE A 8 20.75 17.43 -41.85
CA PHE A 8 20.47 17.90 -40.48
C PHE A 8 19.12 17.45 -39.93
N LEU A 9 18.15 17.16 -40.82
CA LEU A 9 16.83 16.69 -40.38
C LEU A 9 16.84 15.22 -39.92
N LEU A 10 17.82 14.42 -40.36
CA LEU A 10 17.88 13.00 -40.02
C LEU A 10 18.53 12.73 -38.66
N VAL A 11 19.37 13.63 -38.16
CA VAL A 11 20.03 13.49 -36.85
C VAL A 11 19.11 13.91 -35.70
N ALA A 12 18.22 14.87 -35.92
CA ALA A 12 17.26 15.31 -34.90
C ALA A 12 16.15 14.27 -34.62
N VAL A 13 15.84 13.39 -35.58
CA VAL A 13 14.82 12.33 -35.41
C VAL A 13 15.39 11.10 -34.68
N LEU A 14 16.72 10.91 -34.67
CA LEU A 14 17.37 9.77 -34.01
C LEU A 14 17.74 10.02 -32.53
N LEU A 15 17.72 11.27 -32.06
CA LEU A 15 17.97 11.62 -30.65
C LEU A 15 16.69 11.77 -29.81
N GLY A 16 15.51 11.76 -30.44
CA GLY A 16 14.21 11.91 -29.75
C GLY A 16 13.56 10.60 -29.29
N ALA A 17 14.13 9.43 -29.59
CA ALA A 17 13.48 8.13 -29.39
C ALA A 17 13.89 7.39 -28.08
N PHE A 18 14.76 7.96 -27.26
CA PHE A 18 15.27 7.31 -26.04
C PHE A 18 15.02 8.13 -24.76
N ALA A 19 13.84 8.72 -24.65
CA ALA A 19 13.36 9.28 -23.38
C ALA A 19 11.88 9.00 -23.18
N PHE A 20 11.46 7.76 -23.40
CA PHE A 20 10.35 7.27 -22.59
C PHE A 20 10.94 7.10 -21.19
N PRO A 21 10.43 7.80 -20.16
CA PRO A 21 10.72 7.36 -18.81
C PRO A 21 10.24 5.91 -18.78
N VAL A 22 11.16 4.99 -18.58
CA VAL A 22 10.81 3.67 -18.09
C VAL A 22 10.21 4.00 -16.72
N ASN A 23 8.90 4.27 -16.69
CA ASN A 23 8.09 4.07 -15.52
C ASN A 23 8.29 2.59 -15.24
N ALA A 24 9.33 2.27 -14.47
CA ALA A 24 9.41 1.02 -13.77
C ALA A 24 8.12 0.99 -12.99
N SER A 25 7.13 0.29 -13.54
CA SER A 25 5.84 0.11 -12.89
C SER A 25 6.20 -0.53 -11.57
N VAL A 26 6.19 0.26 -10.50
CA VAL A 26 6.45 -0.24 -9.17
C VAL A 26 5.41 -1.31 -8.95
N ARG A 27 5.86 -2.56 -8.93
CA ARG A 27 4.98 -3.69 -8.64
C ARG A 27 4.86 -3.74 -7.13
N TYR A 28 3.65 -3.84 -6.65
CA TYR A 28 3.37 -3.97 -5.24
C TYR A 28 2.96 -5.40 -4.94
N CYS A 29 3.44 -5.94 -3.82
CA CYS A 29 2.82 -7.12 -3.22
C CYS A 29 1.78 -6.63 -2.22
N SER A 30 0.62 -7.28 -2.17
CA SER A 30 -0.48 -6.86 -1.30
C SER A 30 -0.86 -7.92 -0.27
N THR A 31 -1.36 -7.42 0.84
CA THR A 31 -2.19 -8.13 1.81
C THR A 31 -3.42 -7.28 2.11
N ASP A 32 -4.48 -7.93 2.55
CA ASP A 32 -5.78 -7.37 2.79
C ASP A 32 -6.42 -8.09 3.98
N PRO A 33 -6.03 -7.75 5.22
CA PRO A 33 -6.81 -8.12 6.39
C PRO A 33 -8.22 -7.53 6.31
N ILE A 34 -9.19 -8.42 6.50
CA ILE A 34 -10.61 -8.11 6.56
C ILE A 34 -11.05 -8.15 8.02
N PHE A 35 -11.76 -7.12 8.46
CA PHE A 35 -12.23 -6.96 9.82
C PHE A 35 -13.74 -6.80 9.84
N ASN A 36 -14.39 -7.41 10.82
CA ASN A 36 -15.74 -7.01 11.20
C ASN A 36 -15.64 -5.89 12.22
N VAL A 37 -16.40 -4.82 12.04
CA VAL A 37 -16.52 -3.74 13.02
C VAL A 37 -17.97 -3.34 13.15
N GLY A 38 -18.63 -3.77 14.22
CA GLY A 38 -20.03 -3.43 14.48
C GLY A 38 -20.99 -3.90 13.38
N GLY A 39 -20.65 -4.99 12.66
CA GLY A 39 -21.43 -5.51 11.54
C GLY A 39 -21.07 -4.94 10.17
N HIS A 40 -20.09 -4.04 10.09
CA HIS A 40 -19.53 -3.54 8.83
C HIS A 40 -18.24 -4.27 8.47
N GLU A 41 -18.03 -4.49 7.18
CA GLU A 41 -16.78 -5.04 6.65
C GLU A 41 -15.78 -3.90 6.48
N VAL A 42 -14.58 -4.06 7.04
CA VAL A 42 -13.47 -3.13 6.85
C VAL A 42 -12.31 -3.90 6.25
N SER A 43 -11.87 -3.50 5.07
CA SER A 43 -10.68 -4.06 4.41
C SER A 43 -9.54 -3.04 4.49
N VAL A 44 -8.34 -3.49 4.86
CA VAL A 44 -7.14 -2.66 4.91
C VAL A 44 -6.11 -3.25 3.96
N VAL A 45 -6.07 -2.75 2.74
CA VAL A 45 -5.12 -3.20 1.73
C VAL A 45 -3.76 -2.54 1.97
N VAL A 46 -2.75 -3.34 2.33
CA VAL A 46 -1.36 -2.90 2.47
C VAL A 46 -0.57 -3.37 1.25
N GLU A 47 -0.09 -2.41 0.46
CA GLU A 47 0.72 -2.61 -0.73
C GLU A 47 2.16 -2.21 -0.43
N LEU A 48 3.11 -3.14 -0.57
CA LEU A 48 4.54 -2.87 -0.34
C LEU A 48 5.30 -2.85 -1.66
N ALA A 49 6.28 -1.96 -1.74
CA ALA A 49 7.20 -1.89 -2.85
C ALA A 49 8.66 -1.87 -2.38
N PRO A 50 9.56 -2.52 -3.14
CA PRO A 50 9.30 -3.26 -4.39
C PRO A 50 8.64 -4.63 -4.13
N TYR A 51 8.05 -5.24 -5.16
CA TYR A 51 7.31 -6.51 -5.04
C TYR A 51 8.14 -7.64 -4.41
N GLU A 52 9.44 -7.65 -4.72
CA GLU A 52 10.42 -8.62 -4.23
C GLU A 52 10.55 -8.64 -2.70
N VAL A 53 10.10 -7.59 -2.00
CA VAL A 53 10.09 -7.52 -0.53
C VAL A 53 9.31 -8.68 0.09
N LYS A 54 8.32 -9.24 -0.62
CA LYS A 54 7.51 -10.37 -0.15
C LYS A 54 8.34 -11.61 0.19
N ASP A 55 9.44 -11.82 -0.53
CA ASP A 55 10.29 -13.00 -0.38
C ASP A 55 11.27 -12.85 0.80
N GLU A 56 11.41 -11.62 1.32
CA GLU A 56 12.27 -11.30 2.46
C GLU A 56 11.50 -11.19 3.80
N ILE A 57 10.17 -11.02 3.74
CA ILE A 57 9.32 -10.98 4.93
C ILE A 57 9.12 -12.40 5.47
N MET A 58 9.48 -12.61 6.73
CA MET A 58 9.47 -13.92 7.36
C MET A 58 8.22 -14.12 8.24
N PRO A 59 7.69 -15.35 8.37
CA PRO A 59 6.50 -15.61 9.19
C PRO A 59 6.62 -15.25 10.68
N TRP A 60 7.83 -15.29 11.25
CA TRP A 60 8.09 -14.89 12.64
C TRP A 60 8.41 -13.40 12.80
N ASN A 61 8.49 -12.65 11.70
CA ASN A 61 8.63 -11.21 11.67
C ASN A 61 7.78 -10.63 10.53
N PRO A 62 6.44 -10.80 10.59
CA PRO A 62 5.54 -10.44 9.51
C PRO A 62 5.21 -8.94 9.51
N VAL A 63 4.49 -8.49 8.49
CA VAL A 63 3.79 -7.19 8.56
C VAL A 63 2.72 -7.27 9.64
N VAL A 64 2.54 -6.17 10.36
CA VAL A 64 1.55 -6.08 11.44
C VAL A 64 0.56 -4.98 11.12
N THR A 65 -0.72 -5.36 11.01
CA THR A 65 -1.83 -4.42 10.86
C THR A 65 -2.69 -4.45 12.11
N LEU A 66 -2.97 -3.27 12.69
CA LEU A 66 -3.86 -3.11 13.83
C LEU A 66 -4.97 -2.11 13.48
N LEU A 67 -6.22 -2.58 13.52
CA LEU A 67 -7.41 -1.76 13.42
C LEU A 67 -7.90 -1.36 14.81
N LEU A 68 -8.01 -0.06 15.04
CA LEU A 68 -8.55 0.54 16.26
C LEU A 68 -9.94 1.10 15.96
N ALA A 69 -10.98 0.35 16.32
CA ALA A 69 -12.37 0.70 16.04
C ALA A 69 -13.02 1.48 17.20
N PRO A 70 -14.10 2.23 16.96
CA PRO A 70 -14.85 2.86 18.04
C PRO A 70 -15.37 1.88 19.08
N ARG A 71 -15.47 2.35 20.32
CA ARG A 71 -16.00 1.58 21.43
C ARG A 71 -17.44 1.10 21.16
N GLY A 72 -17.74 -0.14 21.54
CA GLY A 72 -19.05 -0.78 21.34
C GLY A 72 -19.24 -1.44 19.99
N THR A 73 -18.20 -1.54 19.16
CA THR A 73 -18.24 -2.20 17.84
C THR A 73 -17.79 -3.66 17.90
N ASN A 74 -17.14 -4.08 18.99
CA ASN A 74 -16.59 -5.43 19.20
C ASN A 74 -15.84 -5.96 17.96
N PRO A 75 -14.77 -5.27 17.52
CA PRO A 75 -14.13 -5.57 16.27
C PRO A 75 -13.33 -6.87 16.36
N TYR A 76 -13.29 -7.62 15.26
CA TYR A 76 -12.46 -8.82 15.14
C TYR A 76 -11.94 -8.98 13.72
N VAL A 77 -10.85 -9.72 13.58
CA VAL A 77 -10.29 -10.09 12.28
C VAL A 77 -11.13 -11.24 11.73
N GLU A 78 -11.68 -11.06 10.53
CA GLU A 78 -12.42 -12.10 9.81
C GLU A 78 -11.47 -12.97 8.98
N ASP A 79 -10.57 -12.32 8.23
CA ASP A 79 -9.63 -13.01 7.35
C ASP A 79 -8.35 -12.18 7.14
N VAL A 80 -7.30 -12.83 6.66
CA VAL A 80 -6.06 -12.19 6.21
C VAL A 80 -5.67 -12.81 4.87
N VAL A 81 -5.92 -12.06 3.81
CA VAL A 81 -5.57 -12.46 2.44
C VAL A 81 -4.25 -11.79 2.05
N GLY A 82 -3.36 -12.48 1.34
CA GLY A 82 -2.13 -11.83 0.87
C GLY A 82 -1.04 -12.78 0.43
N GLU A 83 -0.05 -12.22 -0.28
CA GLU A 83 1.10 -12.98 -0.78
C GLU A 83 2.27 -13.05 0.23
N PHE A 84 2.30 -12.17 1.24
CA PHE A 84 3.34 -12.14 2.26
C PHE A 84 2.76 -12.39 3.66
N PRO A 85 3.59 -12.86 4.62
CA PRO A 85 3.14 -13.08 5.99
C PRO A 85 2.66 -11.79 6.66
N GLU A 86 1.44 -11.83 7.22
CA GLU A 86 0.81 -10.74 7.96
C GLU A 86 0.20 -11.25 9.27
N TRP A 87 0.32 -10.44 10.33
CA TRP A 87 -0.52 -10.53 11.52
C TRP A 87 -1.47 -9.33 11.61
N ALA A 88 -2.77 -9.62 11.66
CA ALA A 88 -3.81 -8.64 11.83
C ALA A 88 -4.39 -8.69 13.25
N PHE A 89 -4.70 -7.52 13.79
CA PHE A 89 -5.31 -7.35 15.10
C PHE A 89 -6.41 -6.31 15.04
N ALA A 90 -7.42 -6.45 15.89
CA ALA A 90 -8.48 -5.48 16.02
C ALA A 90 -8.79 -5.22 17.49
N TRP A 91 -8.88 -3.95 17.88
CA TRP A 91 -9.25 -3.54 19.23
C TRP A 91 -10.19 -2.34 19.21
N GLU A 92 -10.98 -2.23 20.27
CA GLU A 92 -11.70 -0.99 20.53
C GLU A 92 -10.77 0.07 21.12
N TRP A 93 -11.04 1.34 20.80
CA TRP A 93 -10.36 2.47 21.43
C TRP A 93 -11.31 3.59 21.82
N HIS A 94 -10.82 4.52 22.65
CA HIS A 94 -11.65 5.54 23.29
C HIS A 94 -12.12 6.68 22.37
N ARG A 95 -11.72 6.71 21.09
CA ARG A 95 -12.11 7.80 20.18
C ARG A 95 -13.44 7.49 19.50
N ALA A 96 -14.52 8.02 20.05
CA ALA A 96 -15.83 7.99 19.41
C ALA A 96 -15.75 8.63 18.01
N HIS A 97 -16.38 8.01 17.01
CA HIS A 97 -16.52 8.50 15.63
C HIS A 97 -15.24 8.49 14.76
N LYS A 98 -14.17 7.83 15.21
CA LYS A 98 -12.99 7.61 14.39
C LYS A 98 -12.51 6.18 14.53
N ALA A 99 -12.10 5.59 13.42
CA ALA A 99 -11.28 4.41 13.41
C ALA A 99 -9.83 4.80 13.11
N GLY A 100 -8.89 3.98 13.57
CA GLY A 100 -7.46 4.13 13.37
C GLY A 100 -6.88 2.88 12.72
N VAL A 101 -5.93 3.07 11.81
CA VAL A 101 -5.15 1.97 11.24
C VAL A 101 -3.70 2.23 11.57
N PHE A 102 -3.07 1.23 12.18
CA PHE A 102 -1.64 1.14 12.38
C PHE A 102 -1.10 0.02 11.51
N VAL A 103 -0.04 0.30 10.74
CA VAL A 103 0.70 -0.68 9.96
C VAL A 103 2.17 -0.57 10.30
N HIS A 104 2.80 -1.70 10.58
CA HIS A 104 4.23 -1.84 10.75
C HIS A 104 4.77 -2.88 9.78
N VAL A 105 5.68 -2.43 8.92
CA VAL A 105 6.46 -3.28 8.03
C VAL A 105 7.78 -3.61 8.74
N PRO A 106 8.15 -4.88 8.89
CA PRO A 106 9.44 -5.24 9.45
C PRO A 106 10.57 -4.59 8.66
N TYR A 107 11.73 -4.38 9.30
CA TYR A 107 12.89 -3.88 8.57
C TYR A 107 13.34 -4.91 7.52
N VAL A 108 13.23 -4.53 6.25
CA VAL A 108 13.72 -5.27 5.10
C VAL A 108 14.61 -4.31 4.28
N PRO A 109 15.86 -4.68 3.94
CA PRO A 109 16.78 -3.76 3.27
C PRO A 109 16.29 -3.24 1.91
N SER A 110 15.52 -4.05 1.19
CA SER A 110 14.95 -3.70 -0.12
C SER A 110 13.68 -2.86 -0.03
N TYR A 111 13.06 -2.71 1.15
CA TYR A 111 11.83 -1.95 1.30
C TYR A 111 12.04 -0.47 0.97
N GLU A 112 11.19 0.07 0.11
CA GLU A 112 11.22 1.47 -0.31
C GLU A 112 10.01 2.25 0.17
N GLN A 113 8.82 1.64 0.09
CA GLN A 113 7.56 2.33 0.41
C GLN A 113 6.40 1.38 0.67
N MET A 114 5.41 1.89 1.39
CA MET A 114 4.09 1.28 1.54
C MET A 114 2.99 2.25 1.08
N ARG A 115 1.92 1.67 0.55
CA ARG A 115 0.63 2.32 0.40
C ARG A 115 -0.40 1.53 1.18
N VAL A 116 -1.23 2.23 1.93
CA VAL A 116 -2.33 1.61 2.70
C VAL A 116 -3.64 2.24 2.27
N THR A 117 -4.58 1.40 1.85
CA THR A 117 -5.91 1.80 1.40
C THR A 117 -6.95 1.13 2.29
N VAL A 118 -7.93 1.90 2.76
CA VAL A 118 -8.99 1.40 3.64
C VAL A 118 -10.32 1.46 2.91
N PHE A 119 -11.04 0.35 2.94
CA PHE A 119 -12.39 0.19 2.44
C PHE A 119 -13.34 -0.09 3.59
N VAL A 120 -14.54 0.48 3.54
CA VAL A 120 -15.66 0.14 4.44
C VAL A 120 -16.83 -0.26 3.56
N ASP A 121 -17.34 -1.47 3.73
CA ASP A 121 -18.38 -2.08 2.88
C ASP A 121 -18.08 -1.93 1.38
N GLY A 122 -16.81 -2.15 1.00
CA GLY A 122 -16.32 -2.01 -0.37
C GLY A 122 -16.09 -0.58 -0.87
N VAL A 123 -16.37 0.46 -0.06
CA VAL A 123 -16.14 1.87 -0.44
C VAL A 123 -14.79 2.34 0.11
N GLN A 124 -13.92 2.84 -0.77
CA GLN A 124 -12.64 3.43 -0.36
C GLN A 124 -12.88 4.70 0.47
N VAL A 125 -12.46 4.68 1.74
CA VAL A 125 -12.62 5.82 2.67
C VAL A 125 -11.30 6.57 2.91
N LYS A 126 -10.15 5.91 2.71
CA LYS A 126 -8.84 6.52 2.93
C LYS A 126 -7.75 5.81 2.14
N GLN A 127 -6.74 6.57 1.72
CA GLN A 127 -5.48 6.05 1.20
C GLN A 127 -4.33 6.93 1.69
N VAL A 128 -3.23 6.31 2.09
CA VAL A 128 -2.01 6.99 2.53
C VAL A 128 -0.80 6.24 1.97
N GLU A 129 0.21 6.98 1.53
CA GLU A 129 1.48 6.44 1.03
C GLU A 129 2.62 7.01 1.86
N THR A 130 3.63 6.19 2.17
CA THR A 130 4.80 6.61 2.94
C THR A 130 6.02 5.73 2.65
N THR A 131 7.21 6.30 2.83
CA THR A 131 8.49 5.57 2.80
C THR A 131 8.91 5.08 4.19
N SER A 132 8.14 5.40 5.23
CA SER A 132 8.36 4.91 6.59
C SER A 132 7.97 3.45 6.70
N ASN A 133 8.63 2.67 7.55
CA ASN A 133 8.20 1.31 7.91
C ASN A 133 7.01 1.31 8.88
N TYR A 134 6.63 2.48 9.40
CA TYR A 134 5.54 2.66 10.33
C TYR A 134 4.56 3.67 9.78
N LEU A 135 3.28 3.33 9.84
CA LEU A 135 2.20 4.21 9.46
C LEU A 135 1.08 4.14 10.49
N PHE A 136 0.63 5.29 10.95
CA PHE A 136 -0.59 5.42 11.72
C PHE A 136 -1.44 6.57 11.17
N PHE A 137 -2.69 6.30 10.87
CA PHE A 137 -3.65 7.33 10.49
C PHE A 137 -5.05 6.98 10.99
N THR A 138 -5.94 7.98 10.91
CA THR A 138 -7.35 7.83 11.30
C THR A 138 -8.26 8.17 10.16
N PHE A 139 -9.46 7.60 10.16
CA PHE A 139 -10.53 7.90 9.22
C PHE A 139 -11.89 8.03 9.96
N PRO A 140 -12.88 8.71 9.37
CA PRO A 140 -14.22 8.81 9.96
C PRO A 140 -14.87 7.43 10.13
N TRP A 141 -15.60 7.25 11.23
CA TRP A 141 -16.42 6.06 11.52
C TRP A 141 -17.86 6.46 11.84
#